data_AF-A0A378CCD5-F1
#
_entry.id   AF-A0A378CCD5-F1
#
_cell.length_a   1.000
_cell.length_b   1.000
_cell.length_c   1.000
_cell.angle_alpha   90.00
_cell.angle_beta   90.00
_cell.angle_gamma   90.00
#
_symmetry.space_group_name_H-M   'P 1'
#
loop_
_entity.id
_entity.type
_entity.pdbx_description
1 polymer ?
#
loop_
_entity_poly.entity_id
_entity_poly.type
_entity_poly.pdbx_seq_one_letter_code
_entity_poly.pdbx_strand_id
1 'polypeptide(L)'
;MSQSKYRQLDVRAPTGTTLTAKSWLTEAPLRMLMNNLDPDVAENPHELVVYGGIGRAARNWECYDAIVKALKNLESDETLLVQSGKPVGVFKTHENSPRVLIANSNLVPHWATWEHFNELDAKGLAMYGQMTAGSWIYIGSQGIVQGTYETFVEAGRQHYQGSLKGRWGINRRSGRHGRRAAAGRDAGRRLLAEHRMSAEPHRFPSAYPLRG
;
A
#
# COMPACT_ATOMS: atom_id res chain seq x y z
N MET A 1 -12.74 10.94 -22.62
CA MET A 1 -12.76 11.20 -21.16
C MET A 1 -11.34 10.97 -20.63
N SER A 2 -10.85 11.87 -19.77
CA SER A 2 -9.43 11.92 -19.40
C SER A 2 -9.06 10.79 -18.44
N GLN A 3 -8.21 9.86 -18.89
CA GLN A 3 -7.65 8.76 -18.09
C GLN A 3 -6.47 9.22 -17.20
N SER A 4 -6.51 10.45 -16.68
CA SER A 4 -5.38 10.99 -15.92
C SER A 4 -5.09 10.18 -14.66
N LYS A 5 -3.83 9.81 -14.48
CA LYS A 5 -3.30 9.22 -13.25
C LYS A 5 -2.90 10.29 -12.24
N TYR A 6 -2.75 11.55 -12.64
CA TYR A 6 -2.39 12.66 -11.77
C TYR A 6 -3.59 13.55 -11.43
N ARG A 7 -3.72 13.91 -10.16
CA ARG A 7 -4.64 14.93 -9.63
C ARG A 7 -4.01 15.54 -8.38
N GLN A 8 -3.87 16.86 -8.35
CA GLN A 8 -3.38 17.58 -7.18
C GLN A 8 -4.50 17.69 -6.14
N LEU A 9 -4.65 16.65 -5.33
CA LEU A 9 -5.66 16.53 -4.28
C LEU A 9 -5.10 15.69 -3.15
N ASP A 10 -5.15 16.21 -1.93
CA ASP A 10 -4.83 15.43 -0.74
C ASP A 10 -6.06 14.65 -0.29
N VAL A 11 -5.95 13.33 -0.35
CA VAL A 11 -6.99 12.40 0.10
C VAL A 11 -6.68 12.01 1.55
N ARG A 12 -7.68 12.04 2.43
CA ARG A 12 -7.53 11.56 3.82
C ARG A 12 -8.75 10.75 4.21
N ALA A 13 -8.55 9.74 5.05
CA ALA A 13 -9.64 8.93 5.55
C ALA A 13 -10.53 9.73 6.52
N PRO A 14 -11.88 9.66 6.38
CA PRO A 14 -12.79 10.16 7.39
C PRO A 14 -12.51 9.55 8.78
N THR A 15 -12.60 10.38 9.82
CA THR A 15 -12.40 9.99 11.22
C THR A 15 -13.71 10.10 12.01
N GLY A 16 -13.74 9.57 13.23
CA GLY A 16 -14.93 9.57 14.08
C GLY A 16 -15.96 8.51 13.70
N THR A 17 -17.15 8.61 14.30
CA THR A 17 -18.20 7.56 14.24
C THR A 17 -19.29 7.81 13.20
N THR A 18 -19.30 8.99 12.56
CA THR A 18 -20.28 9.32 11.51
C THR A 18 -19.95 8.57 10.23
N LEU A 19 -20.94 7.87 9.68
CA LEU A 19 -20.79 7.09 8.45
C LEU A 19 -20.98 7.97 7.21
N THR A 20 -20.18 7.70 6.17
CA THR A 20 -20.37 8.25 4.82
C THR A 20 -21.06 7.25 3.90
N ALA A 21 -20.81 5.95 4.10
CA ALA A 21 -21.48 4.83 3.46
C ALA A 21 -22.66 4.31 4.30
N LYS A 22 -23.40 3.32 3.77
CA LYS A 22 -24.63 2.80 4.40
C LYS A 22 -24.38 1.94 5.65
N SER A 23 -23.21 1.35 5.79
CA SER A 23 -22.84 0.50 6.93
C SER A 23 -21.34 0.58 7.24
N TRP A 24 -20.93 0.11 8.42
CA TRP A 24 -19.50 -0.04 8.75
C TRP A 24 -18.75 -1.00 7.81
N LEU A 25 -19.42 -2.02 7.27
CA LEU A 25 -18.81 -2.98 6.34
C LEU A 25 -18.48 -2.36 4.97
N THR A 26 -19.16 -1.28 4.60
CA THR A 26 -18.90 -0.51 3.37
C THR A 26 -18.07 0.76 3.64
N GLU A 27 -18.18 1.32 4.85
CA GLU A 27 -17.37 2.45 5.31
C GLU A 27 -15.91 2.04 5.52
N ALA A 28 -15.65 0.86 6.07
CA ALA A 28 -14.29 0.37 6.31
C ALA A 28 -13.44 0.33 5.03
N PRO A 29 -13.83 -0.36 3.93
CA PRO A 29 -13.04 -0.33 2.70
C PRO A 29 -12.93 1.08 2.09
N LEU A 30 -13.93 1.94 2.26
CA LEU A 30 -13.87 3.33 1.81
C LEU A 30 -12.77 4.11 2.55
N ARG A 31 -12.76 4.05 3.88
CA ARG A 31 -11.74 4.71 4.70
C ARG A 31 -10.36 4.13 4.45
N MET A 32 -10.25 2.81 4.29
CA MET A 32 -8.97 2.18 4.02
C MET A 32 -8.41 2.49 2.63
N LEU A 33 -9.27 2.62 1.60
CA LEU A 33 -8.87 3.13 0.29
C LEU A 33 -8.31 4.55 0.41
N MET A 34 -8.97 5.42 1.16
CA MET A 34 -8.53 6.80 1.38
C MET A 34 -7.24 6.86 2.21
N ASN A 35 -7.09 6.03 3.23
CA ASN A 35 -5.87 5.91 4.03
C ASN A 35 -4.66 5.49 3.19
N ASN A 36 -4.85 4.58 2.24
CA ASN A 36 -3.80 4.19 1.30
C ASN A 36 -3.29 5.37 0.45
N LEU A 37 -4.04 6.46 0.34
CA LEU A 37 -3.68 7.66 -0.42
C LEU A 37 -3.42 8.88 0.49
N ASP A 38 -3.38 8.69 1.80
CA ASP A 38 -3.03 9.76 2.72
C ASP A 38 -1.58 10.24 2.46
N PRO A 39 -1.31 11.56 2.34
CA PRO A 39 0.05 12.08 2.15
C PRO A 39 1.06 11.65 3.22
N ASP A 40 0.60 11.32 4.43
CA ASP A 40 1.46 10.84 5.52
C ASP A 40 1.73 9.31 5.42
N VAL A 41 1.05 8.62 4.51
CA VAL A 41 1.08 7.16 4.34
C VAL A 41 1.72 6.76 3.00
N ALA A 42 1.23 7.32 1.90
CA ALA A 42 1.59 6.95 0.52
C ALA A 42 2.93 7.56 0.07
N GLU A 43 3.63 6.88 -0.85
CA GLU A 43 4.87 7.39 -1.43
C GLU A 43 4.65 8.50 -2.46
N ASN A 44 3.58 8.44 -3.29
CA ASN A 44 3.20 9.49 -4.23
C ASN A 44 1.66 9.46 -4.48
N PRO A 45 0.86 10.01 -3.57
CA PRO A 45 -0.61 9.86 -3.59
C PRO A 45 -1.30 10.57 -4.76
N HIS A 46 -0.75 11.67 -5.27
CA HIS A 46 -1.34 12.42 -6.39
C HIS A 46 -1.34 11.61 -7.69
N GLU A 47 -0.44 10.62 -7.81
CA GLU A 47 -0.42 9.61 -8.89
C GLU A 47 -1.09 8.28 -8.51
N LEU A 48 -1.82 8.26 -7.39
CA LEU A 48 -2.43 7.08 -6.77
C LEU A 48 -1.43 6.02 -6.28
N VAL A 49 -0.13 6.34 -6.26
CA VAL A 49 0.95 5.41 -5.91
C VAL A 49 1.10 5.36 -4.39
N VAL A 50 0.86 4.16 -3.85
CA VAL A 50 0.96 3.88 -2.43
C VAL A 50 2.40 3.51 -2.07
N TYR A 51 2.97 2.50 -2.76
CA TYR A 51 4.35 2.08 -2.53
C TYR A 51 4.91 1.12 -3.59
N GLY A 52 6.23 0.90 -3.53
CA GLY A 52 6.88 -0.23 -4.19
C GLY A 52 7.02 -0.02 -5.69
N GLY A 53 7.45 1.18 -6.09
CA GLY A 53 7.50 1.59 -7.49
C GLY A 53 6.15 2.16 -7.91
N ILE A 54 5.41 1.42 -8.72
CA ILE A 54 4.13 1.86 -9.30
C ILE A 54 2.90 1.19 -8.67
N GLY A 55 3.02 0.69 -7.43
CA GLY A 55 1.92 0.05 -6.72
C GLY A 55 0.83 1.07 -6.36
N ARG A 56 -0.36 0.95 -6.97
CA ARG A 56 -1.45 1.94 -6.86
C ARG A 56 -2.68 1.43 -6.11
N ALA A 57 -3.44 2.36 -5.57
CA ALA A 57 -4.72 2.08 -4.87
C ALA A 57 -5.92 1.93 -5.82
N ALA A 58 -5.90 2.66 -6.95
CA ALA A 58 -6.90 2.61 -8.02
C ALA A 58 -6.20 2.85 -9.37
N ARG A 59 -6.84 2.44 -10.47
CA ARG A 59 -6.21 2.44 -11.81
C ARG A 59 -5.85 3.84 -12.30
N ASN A 60 -6.79 4.75 -12.14
CA ASN A 60 -6.72 6.17 -12.47
C ASN A 60 -7.78 6.90 -11.63
N TRP A 61 -7.80 8.22 -11.68
CA TRP A 61 -8.67 9.01 -10.81
C TRP A 61 -10.16 8.83 -11.10
N GLU A 62 -10.53 8.57 -12.35
CA GLU A 62 -11.91 8.23 -12.70
C GLU A 62 -12.36 6.93 -12.00
N CYS A 63 -11.49 5.91 -12.00
CA CYS A 63 -11.76 4.66 -11.29
C CYS A 63 -11.83 4.87 -9.77
N TYR A 64 -10.97 5.72 -9.21
CA TYR A 64 -11.01 6.08 -7.79
C TYR A 64 -12.37 6.70 -7.42
N ASP A 65 -12.80 7.73 -8.16
CA ASP A 65 -14.07 8.42 -7.90
C ASP A 65 -15.26 7.45 -8.03
N ALA A 66 -15.21 6.55 -9.03
CA ALA A 66 -16.22 5.52 -9.23
C ALA A 66 -16.24 4.48 -8.10
N ILE A 67 -15.09 4.08 -7.55
CA ILE A 67 -15.01 3.17 -6.38
C ILE A 67 -15.61 3.85 -5.17
N VAL A 68 -15.23 5.10 -4.89
CA VAL A 68 -15.76 5.88 -3.77
C VAL A 68 -17.28 6.00 -3.88
N LYS A 69 -17.80 6.32 -5.08
CA LYS A 69 -19.24 6.39 -5.33
C LYS A 69 -19.92 5.04 -5.13
N ALA A 70 -19.33 3.94 -5.62
CA ALA A 70 -19.89 2.61 -5.47
C ALA A 70 -19.97 2.21 -3.97
N LEU A 71 -18.88 2.36 -3.22
CA LEU A 71 -18.83 2.02 -1.79
C LEU A 71 -19.82 2.82 -0.94
N LYS A 72 -20.07 4.09 -1.26
CA LYS A 72 -21.07 4.90 -0.55
C LYS A 72 -22.50 4.41 -0.77
N ASN A 73 -22.78 3.79 -1.92
CA ASN A 73 -24.12 3.38 -2.31
C ASN A 73 -24.37 1.87 -2.18
N LEU A 74 -23.33 1.06 -1.92
CA LEU A 74 -23.40 -0.39 -1.86
C LEU A 74 -24.30 -0.86 -0.72
N GLU A 75 -25.23 -1.77 -1.01
CA GLU A 75 -26.12 -2.36 -0.01
C GLU A 75 -25.44 -3.47 0.81
N SER A 76 -26.07 -3.86 1.93
CA SER A 76 -25.55 -4.90 2.83
C SER A 76 -25.52 -6.28 2.19
N ASP A 77 -26.32 -6.53 1.16
CA ASP A 77 -26.40 -7.80 0.43
C ASP A 77 -25.78 -7.71 -0.97
N GLU A 78 -24.95 -6.70 -1.23
CA GLU A 78 -24.25 -6.53 -2.49
C GLU A 78 -22.73 -6.70 -2.36
N THR A 79 -22.09 -7.03 -3.47
CA THR A 79 -20.63 -7.15 -3.58
C THR A 79 -20.13 -6.36 -4.79
N LEU A 80 -19.19 -5.44 -4.54
CA LEU A 80 -18.45 -4.70 -5.57
C LEU A 80 -17.29 -5.54 -6.11
N LEU A 81 -17.19 -5.65 -7.44
CA LEU A 81 -16.04 -6.25 -8.10
C LEU A 81 -15.06 -5.17 -8.58
N VAL A 82 -13.80 -5.29 -8.16
CA VAL A 82 -12.70 -4.41 -8.59
C VAL A 82 -11.68 -5.22 -9.38
N GLN A 83 -11.53 -4.90 -10.66
CA GLN A 83 -10.57 -5.55 -11.56
C GLN A 83 -9.45 -4.57 -11.85
N SER A 84 -8.21 -4.91 -11.47
CA SER A 84 -7.01 -4.05 -11.63
C SER A 84 -7.32 -2.59 -11.32
N GLY A 85 -7.84 -2.33 -10.12
CA GLY A 85 -8.17 -0.99 -9.62
C GLY A 85 -9.32 -0.26 -10.32
N LYS A 86 -10.15 -0.94 -11.11
CA LYS A 86 -11.36 -0.39 -11.74
C LYS A 86 -12.61 -1.07 -11.16
N PRO A 87 -13.65 -0.33 -10.74
CA PRO A 87 -14.92 -0.94 -10.35
C PRO A 87 -15.66 -1.39 -11.61
N VAL A 88 -15.87 -2.70 -11.76
CA VAL A 88 -16.43 -3.28 -13.00
C VAL A 88 -17.87 -3.76 -12.89
N GLY A 89 -18.38 -3.94 -11.67
CA GLY A 89 -19.77 -4.32 -11.45
C GLY A 89 -20.11 -4.48 -9.98
N VAL A 90 -21.41 -4.40 -9.69
CA VAL A 90 -21.99 -4.71 -8.39
C VAL A 90 -23.00 -5.82 -8.62
N PHE A 91 -22.96 -6.85 -7.78
CA PHE A 91 -23.85 -7.99 -7.87
C PHE A 91 -24.50 -8.25 -6.52
N LYS A 92 -25.76 -8.66 -6.55
CA LYS A 92 -26.46 -9.13 -5.35
C LYS A 92 -25.86 -10.46 -4.90
N THR A 93 -25.52 -10.53 -3.63
CA THR A 93 -24.99 -11.69 -2.92
C THR A 93 -25.83 -11.91 -1.65
N HIS A 94 -25.25 -11.77 -0.46
CA HIS A 94 -25.93 -11.87 0.83
C HIS A 94 -25.10 -11.17 1.92
N GLU A 95 -25.69 -10.92 3.09
CA GLU A 95 -25.06 -10.11 4.15
C GLU A 95 -23.72 -10.65 4.65
N ASN A 96 -23.57 -11.98 4.72
CA ASN A 96 -22.31 -12.63 5.12
C ASN A 96 -21.24 -12.72 4.00
N SER A 97 -21.52 -12.27 2.78
CA SER A 97 -20.53 -12.22 1.71
C SER A 97 -19.56 -11.05 1.90
N PRO A 98 -18.36 -11.08 1.31
CA PRO A 98 -17.50 -9.90 1.24
C PRO A 98 -18.20 -8.76 0.50
N ARG A 99 -18.07 -7.53 1.01
CA ARG A 99 -18.58 -6.33 0.32
C ARG A 99 -17.77 -5.97 -0.93
N VAL A 100 -16.49 -6.37 -0.98
CA VAL A 100 -15.61 -6.08 -2.12
C VAL A 100 -14.78 -7.31 -2.44
N LEU A 101 -14.74 -7.68 -3.72
CA LEU A 101 -13.81 -8.67 -4.25
C LEU A 101 -12.84 -7.99 -5.22
N ILE A 102 -11.54 -8.23 -5.05
CA ILE A 102 -10.49 -7.52 -5.75
C ILE A 102 -9.58 -8.52 -6.46
N ALA A 103 -9.36 -8.33 -7.76
CA ALA A 103 -8.39 -9.07 -8.56
C ALA A 103 -7.52 -8.09 -9.35
N ASN A 104 -6.27 -7.92 -8.93
CA ASN A 104 -5.34 -6.95 -9.52
C ASN A 104 -4.18 -7.64 -10.21
N SER A 105 -3.77 -7.10 -11.37
CA SER A 105 -2.50 -7.44 -12.04
C SER A 105 -2.35 -8.89 -12.50
N ASN A 106 -3.42 -9.69 -12.44
CA ASN A 106 -3.40 -11.06 -12.92
C ASN A 106 -3.29 -11.10 -14.44
N LEU A 107 -2.29 -11.82 -14.94
CA LEU A 107 -2.07 -12.11 -16.35
C LEU A 107 -1.91 -13.62 -16.53
N VAL A 108 -2.35 -14.14 -17.67
CA VAL A 108 -2.11 -15.55 -18.01
C VAL A 108 -0.59 -15.78 -18.06
N PRO A 109 -0.03 -16.88 -17.52
CA PRO A 109 1.40 -17.00 -17.26
C PRO A 109 2.32 -16.72 -18.44
N HIS A 110 1.93 -17.13 -19.66
CA HIS A 110 2.69 -16.86 -20.88
C HIS A 110 2.91 -15.36 -21.15
N TRP A 111 1.98 -14.51 -20.70
CA TRP A 111 2.00 -13.05 -20.86
C TRP A 111 2.34 -12.30 -19.57
N ALA A 112 2.73 -12.99 -18.50
CA ALA A 112 3.03 -12.39 -17.20
C ALA A 112 4.42 -11.73 -17.18
N THR A 113 4.64 -10.78 -18.09
CA THR A 113 5.89 -10.02 -18.27
C THR A 113 5.66 -8.53 -18.02
N TRP A 114 6.73 -7.81 -17.66
CA TRP A 114 6.65 -6.36 -17.45
C TRP A 114 6.38 -5.62 -18.75
N GLU A 115 6.93 -6.10 -19.87
CA GLU A 115 6.73 -5.54 -21.20
C GLU A 115 5.25 -5.55 -21.57
N HIS A 116 4.58 -6.69 -21.40
CA HIS A 116 3.15 -6.81 -21.69
C HIS A 116 2.29 -6.05 -20.67
N PHE A 117 2.66 -6.08 -19.40
CA PHE A 117 1.99 -5.28 -18.38
C PHE A 117 2.02 -3.78 -18.73
N ASN A 118 3.17 -3.26 -19.15
CA ASN A 118 3.35 -1.85 -19.52
C ASN A 118 2.57 -1.49 -20.79
N GLU A 119 2.49 -2.41 -21.75
CA GLU A 119 1.64 -2.26 -22.94
C GLU A 119 0.16 -2.10 -22.55
N LEU A 120 -0.33 -2.94 -21.62
CA LEU A 120 -1.69 -2.85 -21.09
C LEU A 120 -1.91 -1.58 -20.25
N ASP A 121 -0.92 -1.16 -19.45
CA ASP A 121 -1.01 0.06 -18.64
C ASP A 121 -1.08 1.32 -19.53
N ALA A 122 -0.31 1.35 -20.62
CA ALA A 122 -0.38 2.43 -21.62
C ALA A 122 -1.75 2.50 -22.31
N LYS A 123 -2.44 1.37 -22.44
CA LYS A 123 -3.83 1.28 -22.95
C LYS A 123 -4.90 1.55 -21.88
N GLY A 124 -4.51 1.82 -20.63
CA GLY A 124 -5.45 2.01 -19.52
C GLY A 124 -6.13 0.73 -19.03
N LEU A 125 -5.56 -0.44 -19.33
CA LEU A 125 -6.12 -1.76 -19.03
C LEU A 125 -5.50 -2.42 -17.79
N ALA A 126 -4.38 -1.90 -17.29
CA ALA A 126 -3.66 -2.46 -16.17
C ALA A 126 -3.52 -1.50 -14.99
N MET A 127 -3.31 -2.08 -13.82
CA MET A 127 -2.84 -1.42 -12.60
C MET A 127 -1.97 -2.42 -11.86
N TYR A 128 -0.85 -1.97 -11.31
CA TYR A 128 -0.02 -2.81 -10.44
C TYR A 128 -0.53 -2.65 -9.01
N GLY A 129 -1.06 -3.73 -8.44
CA GLY A 129 -1.67 -3.70 -7.10
C GLY A 129 -0.68 -3.86 -5.95
N GLN A 130 0.57 -4.25 -6.22
CA GLN A 130 1.48 -4.73 -5.18
C GLN A 130 0.74 -5.76 -4.29
N MET A 131 0.99 -5.81 -2.99
CA MET A 131 0.28 -6.63 -2.02
C MET A 131 -0.84 -5.83 -1.35
N THR A 132 -0.51 -4.75 -0.63
CA THR A 132 -1.46 -3.98 0.18
C THR A 132 -1.87 -2.65 -0.44
N ALA A 133 -1.30 -2.27 -1.59
CA ALA A 133 -1.62 -1.02 -2.28
C ALA A 133 -3.01 -1.11 -2.93
N GLY A 134 -3.22 -2.10 -3.80
CA GLY A 134 -4.46 -2.30 -4.52
C GLY A 134 -5.55 -3.04 -3.74
N SER A 135 -5.24 -3.51 -2.52
CA SER A 135 -6.18 -4.20 -1.61
C SER A 135 -6.55 -3.37 -0.38
N TRP A 136 -6.08 -2.12 -0.30
CA TRP A 136 -6.51 -1.12 0.67
C TRP A 136 -6.28 -1.55 2.13
N ILE A 137 -5.05 -1.93 2.45
CA ILE A 137 -4.67 -2.26 3.84
C ILE A 137 -3.24 -1.84 4.16
N TYR A 138 -2.71 -0.84 3.44
CA TYR A 138 -1.38 -0.33 3.69
C TYR A 138 -1.41 0.66 4.85
N ILE A 139 -0.57 0.39 5.86
CA ILE A 139 -0.46 1.18 7.10
C ILE A 139 0.88 1.91 7.18
N GLY A 140 1.38 2.33 6.03
CA GLY A 140 2.70 2.94 5.93
C GLY A 140 3.83 1.96 6.25
N SER A 141 4.96 2.51 6.66
CA SER A 141 6.17 1.73 6.93
C SER A 141 6.04 0.68 8.04
N GLN A 142 5.11 0.84 8.97
CA GLN A 142 4.95 -0.06 10.12
C GLN A 142 4.72 -1.51 9.68
N GLY A 143 4.00 -1.73 8.58
CA GLY A 143 3.65 -3.06 8.10
C GLY A 143 4.85 -3.98 7.79
N ILE A 144 6.04 -3.44 7.53
CA ILE A 144 7.24 -4.25 7.24
C ILE A 144 8.28 -4.23 8.38
N VAL A 145 8.14 -3.34 9.36
CA VAL A 145 9.13 -3.17 10.44
C VAL A 145 9.24 -4.45 11.27
N GLN A 146 8.11 -5.03 11.69
CA GLN A 146 8.10 -6.22 12.53
C GLN A 146 8.71 -7.43 11.81
N GLY A 147 8.30 -7.72 10.57
CA GLY A 147 8.91 -8.81 9.79
C GLY A 147 10.42 -8.62 9.54
N THR A 148 10.86 -7.38 9.34
CA THR A 148 12.30 -7.07 9.21
C THR A 148 13.04 -7.30 10.52
N TYR A 149 12.46 -6.88 11.65
CA TYR A 149 13.00 -7.12 12.98
C TYR A 149 13.15 -8.63 13.23
N GLU A 150 12.09 -9.41 13.02
CA GLU A 150 12.12 -10.87 13.21
C GLU A 150 13.18 -11.54 12.33
N THR A 151 13.34 -11.08 11.09
CA THR A 151 14.39 -11.58 10.19
C THR A 151 15.80 -11.35 10.77
N PHE A 152 16.05 -10.16 11.31
CA PHE A 152 17.34 -9.86 11.92
C PHE A 152 17.56 -10.63 13.22
N VAL A 153 16.55 -10.68 14.09
CA VAL A 153 16.64 -11.44 15.35
C VAL A 153 16.92 -12.91 15.06
N GLU A 154 16.24 -13.49 14.08
CA GLU A 154 16.43 -14.89 13.70
C GLU A 154 17.81 -15.14 13.08
N ALA A 155 18.29 -14.26 12.21
CA ALA A 155 19.68 -14.31 11.76
C ALA A 155 20.68 -14.18 12.92
N GLY A 156 20.35 -13.40 13.94
CA GLY A 156 21.08 -13.31 15.21
C GLY A 156 21.12 -14.65 15.94
N ARG A 157 19.98 -15.36 16.06
CA ARG A 157 19.90 -16.68 16.68
C ARG A 157 20.77 -17.70 15.94
N GLN A 158 20.65 -17.77 14.61
CA GLN A 158 21.34 -18.78 13.81
C GLN A 158 22.85 -18.56 13.69
N HIS A 159 23.31 -17.30 13.63
CA HIS A 159 24.72 -17.01 13.31
C HIS A 159 25.51 -16.37 14.46
N TYR A 160 24.83 -15.85 15.48
CA TYR A 160 25.45 -14.99 16.49
C TYR A 160 24.93 -15.23 17.92
N GLN A 161 24.52 -16.47 18.23
CA GLN A 161 24.07 -16.88 19.57
C GLN A 161 22.92 -16.02 20.10
N GLY A 162 22.05 -15.53 19.20
CA GLY A 162 20.89 -14.71 19.55
C GLY A 162 21.17 -13.22 19.69
N SER A 163 22.41 -12.74 19.57
CA SER A 163 22.74 -11.33 19.77
C SER A 163 23.45 -10.68 18.59
N LEU A 164 22.90 -9.55 18.13
CA LEU A 164 23.51 -8.70 17.12
C LEU A 164 24.26 -7.49 17.70
N LYS A 165 24.41 -7.41 19.03
CA LYS A 165 25.13 -6.32 19.71
C LYS A 165 26.56 -6.18 19.18
N GLY A 166 26.94 -4.96 18.81
CA GLY A 166 28.28 -4.67 18.27
C GLY A 166 28.48 -5.09 16.81
N ARG A 167 27.46 -5.64 16.14
CA ARG A 167 27.53 -6.07 14.74
C ARG A 167 26.95 -5.00 13.81
N TRP A 168 27.45 -5.02 12.58
CA TRP A 168 27.07 -4.08 11.53
C TRP A 168 26.38 -4.80 10.39
N GLY A 169 25.37 -4.15 9.81
CA GLY A 169 24.71 -4.60 8.60
C GLY A 169 24.85 -3.61 7.48
N ILE A 170 25.16 -4.16 6.30
CA ILE A 170 25.27 -3.43 5.06
C ILE A 170 24.14 -3.88 4.15
N ASN A 171 23.37 -2.93 3.62
CA ASN A 171 22.30 -3.16 2.66
C ASN A 171 22.26 -2.00 1.65
N ARG A 172 21.87 -2.26 0.40
CA ARG A 172 21.82 -1.28 -0.70
C ARG A 172 20.37 -1.05 -1.18
N ARG A 173 19.98 0.23 -1.35
CA ARG A 173 18.89 0.82 -2.19
C ARG A 173 17.77 1.66 -1.52
N SER A 174 17.07 2.40 -2.39
CA SER A 174 16.28 3.64 -2.29
C SER A 174 14.90 3.57 -1.63
N GLY A 175 14.43 4.73 -1.13
CA GLY A 175 13.06 5.00 -0.69
C GLY A 175 12.74 4.43 0.70
N ARG A 176 12.41 3.14 0.78
CA ARG A 176 11.87 2.47 2.00
C ARG A 176 12.86 2.19 3.14
N HIS A 177 14.12 2.58 3.02
CA HIS A 177 15.20 1.94 3.77
C HIS A 177 15.72 2.71 4.98
N GLY A 178 15.22 3.93 5.24
CA GLY A 178 15.52 4.66 6.48
C GLY A 178 15.07 3.92 7.76
N ARG A 179 14.11 2.99 7.66
CA ARG A 179 13.49 2.33 8.83
C ARG A 179 13.79 0.83 8.97
N ARG A 180 14.39 0.18 7.96
CA ARG A 180 15.15 -1.07 8.21
C ARG A 180 16.28 -0.81 9.20
N ALA A 181 16.87 0.38 9.12
CA ALA A 181 17.81 0.89 10.13
C ALA A 181 17.18 0.98 11.53
N ALA A 182 15.88 1.29 11.67
CA ALA A 182 15.17 1.27 12.95
C ALA A 182 14.99 -0.18 13.44
N ALA A 183 14.47 -1.09 12.61
CA ALA A 183 14.33 -2.50 12.98
C ALA A 183 15.67 -3.17 13.37
N GLY A 184 16.76 -2.85 12.66
CA GLY A 184 18.08 -3.34 13.06
C GLY A 184 18.59 -2.71 14.35
N ARG A 185 18.32 -1.42 14.61
CA ARG A 185 18.64 -0.78 15.90
C ARG A 185 17.89 -1.47 17.04
N ASP A 186 16.60 -1.74 16.86
CA ASP A 186 15.77 -2.44 17.85
C ASP A 186 16.25 -3.89 18.06
N ALA A 187 16.78 -4.54 17.02
CA ALA A 187 17.44 -5.84 17.11
C ALA A 187 18.89 -5.79 17.64
N GLY A 188 19.39 -4.62 18.08
CA GLY A 188 20.74 -4.45 18.65
C GLY A 188 21.88 -4.29 17.64
N ARG A 189 21.58 -4.14 16.34
CA ARG A 189 22.54 -3.99 15.23
C ARG A 189 22.65 -2.54 14.77
N ARG A 190 23.84 -2.10 14.34
CA ARG A 190 24.00 -0.81 13.62
C ARG A 190 23.90 -1.05 12.10
N LEU A 191 22.99 -0.35 11.44
CA LEU A 191 22.78 -0.47 9.99
C LEU A 191 23.32 0.77 9.27
N LEU A 192 24.17 0.54 8.26
CA LEU A 192 24.63 1.55 7.32
C LEU A 192 23.83 1.41 6.01
N ALA A 193 23.35 2.54 5.48
CA ALA A 193 22.63 2.59 4.21
C ALA A 193 23.27 3.62 3.28
N GLU A 194 23.65 3.20 2.07
CA GLU A 194 24.09 4.10 0.98
C GLU A 194 22.89 4.57 0.16
N HIS A 195 22.82 5.88 -0.14
CA HIS A 195 21.74 6.49 -0.92
C HIS A 195 22.31 7.31 -2.10
N ARG A 196 21.71 7.20 -3.29
CA ARG A 196 21.96 8.13 -4.42
C ARG A 196 21.13 9.39 -4.18
N MET A 197 21.76 10.58 -4.20
CA MET A 197 21.18 11.88 -3.82
C MET A 197 20.27 12.53 -4.88
N SER A 198 19.27 11.83 -5.41
CA SER A 198 18.34 12.44 -6.39
C SER A 198 16.86 12.19 -6.10
N ALA A 199 16.50 11.80 -4.88
CA ALA A 199 15.10 11.72 -4.44
C ALA A 199 14.97 12.43 -3.09
N GLU A 200 13.97 13.31 -3.00
CA GLU A 200 13.67 14.37 -2.03
C GLU A 200 13.80 14.08 -0.52
N PRO A 201 13.86 15.13 0.33
CA PRO A 201 14.41 15.08 1.69
C PRO A 201 13.37 14.72 2.78
N HIS A 202 12.43 13.82 2.53
CA HIS A 202 11.53 13.33 3.59
C HIS A 202 12.21 12.25 4.45
N ARG A 203 13.23 12.68 5.20
CA ARG A 203 13.89 11.90 6.25
C ARG A 203 13.28 12.24 7.60
N PHE A 204 12.68 11.22 8.23
CA PHE A 204 12.38 11.13 9.67
C PHE A 204 11.52 12.25 10.32
N PRO A 205 10.20 12.32 10.05
CA PRO A 205 9.25 12.87 11.02
C PRO A 205 8.47 11.72 11.66
N SER A 206 9.15 10.91 12.46
CA SER A 206 8.57 10.00 13.47
C SER A 206 9.76 9.37 14.17
N ALA A 207 10.26 10.09 15.16
CA ALA A 207 11.05 9.46 16.20
C ALA A 207 10.15 8.43 16.86
N TYR A 208 10.46 7.14 16.72
CA TYR A 208 9.98 6.14 17.68
C TYR A 208 10.67 6.49 19.00
N PRO A 209 9.97 7.01 20.02
CA PRO A 209 10.59 7.30 21.29
C PRO A 209 10.95 5.97 21.91
N LEU A 210 12.24 5.77 22.19
CA LEU A 210 12.71 4.74 23.10
C LEU A 210 12.11 5.05 24.47
N ARG A 211 11.13 4.26 24.93
CA ARG A 211 10.93 4.09 26.37
C ARG A 211 11.88 2.97 26.81
N GLY A 212 13.05 3.39 27.28
CA GLY A 212 13.83 2.62 28.25
C GLY A 212 13.25 2.78 29.64
#